data_AF-A0A7F5RGL6-F1
#
_entry.id   AF-A0A7F5RGL6-F1
#
_cell.length_a   1.000
_cell.length_b   1.000
_cell.length_c   1.000
_cell.angle_alpha   90.00
_cell.angle_beta   90.00
_cell.angle_gamma   90.00
#
_symmetry.space_group_name_H-M   'P 1'
#
loop_
_entity.id
_entity.type
_entity.pdbx_description
1 polymer ?
#
loop_
_entity_poly.entity_id
_entity_poly.type
_entity_poly.pdbx_seq_one_letter_code
_entity_poly.pdbx_strand_id
1 'polypeptide(L)'
;MQIRGTNNEIYFQKPIPWGALLTSKYLYLNVMAQWVGLFGLFTLMTHGPTYFKLIHGWDIRATGVLSGMPHLVRVIWAFIVSMSADYLLRSNKMNRTNVRKLATFFCTTVQGLCMLGIAFSGCDKVMAVLFFTLATGVNGAVSSGPLASLVDLSPNYASVMLGFCNTGGAVSGFITPLLVYIINA
;
A
#
# COMPACT_ATOMS: atom_id res chain seq x y z
N MET A 1 -5.27 26.15 -9.31
CA MET A 1 -3.81 26.23 -9.05
C MET A 1 -3.11 26.38 -10.39
N GLN A 2 -2.54 27.55 -10.69
CA GLN A 2 -1.90 27.86 -11.98
C GLN A 2 -0.47 27.35 -11.95
N ILE A 3 -0.10 26.42 -12.83
CA ILE A 3 1.27 25.93 -12.95
C ILE A 3 1.94 26.78 -14.04
N ARG A 4 2.86 27.66 -13.64
CA ARG A 4 3.56 28.57 -14.54
C ARG A 4 4.60 27.79 -15.34
N GLY A 5 4.29 27.48 -16.60
CA GLY A 5 5.27 26.96 -17.57
C GLY A 5 6.13 28.10 -18.14
N THR A 6 7.36 27.77 -18.57
CA THR A 6 8.38 28.69 -19.08
C THR A 6 8.01 29.46 -20.36
N ASN A 7 6.84 29.21 -20.96
CA ASN A 7 6.42 29.78 -22.25
C ASN A 7 5.07 30.55 -22.20
N ASN A 8 4.69 31.17 -21.08
CA ASN A 8 3.49 32.05 -20.97
C ASN A 8 2.14 31.48 -21.46
N GLU A 9 2.04 30.19 -21.76
CA GLU A 9 0.77 29.52 -22.03
C GLU A 9 0.05 29.23 -20.70
N ILE A 10 -1.09 29.88 -20.50
CA ILE A 10 -1.97 29.62 -19.36
C ILE A 10 -2.68 28.29 -19.65
N TYR A 11 -2.16 27.18 -19.13
CA TYR A 11 -2.85 25.89 -19.18
C TYR A 11 -4.12 25.96 -18.33
N PHE A 12 -5.26 26.21 -18.97
CA PHE A 12 -6.57 26.00 -18.34
C PHE A 12 -6.68 24.51 -18.00
N GLN A 13 -6.72 24.20 -16.70
CA GLN A 13 -7.03 22.86 -16.21
C GLN A 13 -8.39 22.47 -16.78
N LYS A 14 -8.40 21.51 -17.72
CA LYS A 14 -9.63 20.99 -18.32
C LYS A 14 -10.52 20.48 -17.18
N PRO A 15 -11.79 20.89 -17.09
CA PRO A 15 -12.68 20.46 -16.02
C PRO A 15 -12.68 18.94 -15.92
N ILE A 16 -12.60 18.44 -14.69
CA ILE A 16 -12.46 17.00 -14.42
C ILE A 16 -13.68 16.29 -15.04
N PRO A 17 -13.49 15.34 -15.97
CA PRO A 17 -14.59 14.61 -16.56
C PRO A 17 -15.06 13.53 -15.58
N TRP A 18 -15.77 13.95 -14.53
CA TRP A 18 -16.22 13.10 -13.41
C TRP A 18 -16.91 11.82 -13.88
N GLY A 19 -17.81 11.91 -14.87
CA GLY A 19 -18.51 10.75 -15.41
C GLY A 19 -17.57 9.73 -16.06
N ALA A 20 -16.63 10.17 -16.89
CA ALA A 20 -15.68 9.27 -17.54
C ALA A 20 -14.64 8.70 -16.55
N LEU A 21 -14.26 9.49 -15.56
CA LEU A 21 -13.32 9.08 -14.52
C LEU A 21 -13.95 8.01 -13.62
N LEU A 22 -15.18 8.24 -13.14
CA LEU A 22 -15.91 7.29 -12.31
C LEU A 22 -16.37 6.04 -13.08
N THR A 23 -16.52 6.09 -14.40
CA THR A 23 -16.96 4.91 -15.19
C THR A 23 -15.78 4.05 -15.66
N SER A 24 -14.53 4.47 -15.44
CA SER A 24 -13.35 3.75 -15.93
C SER A 24 -13.04 2.49 -15.12
N LYS A 25 -13.12 1.32 -15.78
CA LYS A 25 -12.80 0.01 -15.18
C LYS A 25 -11.37 -0.06 -14.61
N TYR A 26 -10.39 0.48 -15.33
CA TYR A 26 -9.00 0.46 -14.88
C TYR A 26 -8.78 1.29 -13.61
N LEU A 27 -9.52 2.39 -13.47
CA LEU A 27 -9.48 3.24 -12.29
C LEU A 27 -10.02 2.50 -11.07
N TYR A 28 -11.21 1.88 -11.19
CA TYR A 28 -11.79 1.10 -10.10
C TYR A 28 -10.89 -0.01 -9.61
N LEU A 29 -10.32 -0.81 -10.52
CA LEU A 29 -9.43 -1.91 -10.15
C LEU A 29 -8.18 -1.40 -9.41
N ASN A 30 -7.66 -0.26 -9.82
CA ASN A 30 -6.49 0.35 -9.17
C ASN A 30 -6.81 0.88 -7.78
N VAL A 31 -7.93 1.61 -7.65
CA VAL A 31 -8.41 2.14 -6.37
C VAL A 31 -8.68 1.01 -5.38
N MET A 32 -9.30 -0.08 -5.83
CA MET A 32 -9.55 -1.26 -4.99
C MET A 32 -8.24 -1.92 -4.54
N ALA A 33 -7.24 -2.05 -5.43
CA ALA A 33 -5.94 -2.58 -5.05
C ALA A 33 -5.24 -1.70 -3.99
N GLN A 34 -5.35 -0.38 -4.11
CA GLN A 34 -4.86 0.57 -3.12
C GLN A 34 -5.60 0.46 -1.78
N TRP A 35 -6.93 0.34 -1.81
CA TRP A 35 -7.73 0.17 -0.59
C TRP A 35 -7.33 -1.08 0.18
N VAL A 36 -7.19 -2.22 -0.51
CA VAL A 36 -6.75 -3.48 0.13
C VAL A 36 -5.34 -3.34 0.71
N GLY A 37 -4.42 -2.73 -0.05
CA GLY A 37 -3.05 -2.50 0.42
C GLY A 37 -2.98 -1.61 1.66
N LEU A 38 -3.75 -0.51 1.68
CA LEU A 38 -3.86 0.41 2.80
C LEU A 38 -4.55 -0.24 4.00
N PHE A 39 -5.62 -1.00 3.78
CA PHE A 39 -6.32 -1.72 4.84
C PHE A 39 -5.39 -2.71 5.55
N GLY A 40 -4.64 -3.52 4.79
CA GLY A 40 -3.67 -4.45 5.38
C GLY A 40 -2.59 -3.74 6.18
N LEU A 41 -2.07 -2.62 5.67
CA LEU A 41 -1.06 -1.83 6.37
C LEU A 41 -1.61 -1.21 7.67
N PHE A 42 -2.77 -0.57 7.61
CA PHE A 42 -3.38 0.05 8.79
C PHE A 42 -3.80 -0.99 9.83
N THR A 43 -4.32 -2.14 9.40
CA THR A 43 -4.64 -3.25 10.30
C THR A 43 -3.42 -3.70 11.08
N LEU A 44 -2.29 -3.91 10.40
CA LEU A 44 -1.03 -4.29 11.03
C LEU A 44 -0.49 -3.18 11.94
N MET A 45 -0.61 -1.90 11.57
CA MET A 45 -0.18 -0.80 12.43
C MET A 45 -1.05 -0.63 13.69
N THR A 46 -2.37 -0.73 13.55
CA THR A 46 -3.31 -0.54 14.66
C THR A 46 -3.28 -1.72 15.63
N HIS A 47 -3.28 -2.95 15.13
CA HIS A 47 -3.38 -4.15 15.96
C HIS A 47 -2.05 -4.85 16.20
N GLY A 48 -0.99 -4.51 15.47
CA GLY A 48 0.35 -5.08 15.66
C GLY A 48 0.87 -4.94 17.09
N PRO A 49 0.88 -3.73 17.68
CA PRO A 49 1.33 -3.55 19.07
C PRO A 49 0.51 -4.36 20.07
N THR A 50 -0.81 -4.40 19.89
CA THR A 50 -1.73 -5.17 20.74
C THR A 50 -1.50 -6.67 20.61
N TYR A 51 -1.26 -7.16 19.40
CA TYR A 51 -0.92 -8.56 19.11
C TYR A 51 0.38 -8.98 19.82
N PHE A 52 1.46 -8.21 19.67
CA PHE A 52 2.74 -8.51 20.34
C PHE A 52 2.66 -8.39 21.87
N LYS A 53 1.85 -7.47 22.38
CA LYS A 53 1.65 -7.30 23.82
C LYS A 53 0.83 -8.44 24.43
N LEU A 54 -0.34 -8.75 23.87
CA LEU A 54 -1.28 -9.71 24.45
C LEU A 54 -0.85 -11.17 24.25
N ILE A 55 -0.28 -11.52 23.10
CA ILE A 55 0.02 -12.93 22.77
C ILE A 55 1.44 -13.30 23.21
N HIS A 56 2.36 -12.34 23.24
CA HIS A 56 3.78 -12.63 23.45
C HIS A 56 4.41 -11.96 24.68
N GLY A 57 3.68 -11.05 25.35
CA GLY A 57 4.07 -10.46 26.63
C GLY A 57 5.33 -9.60 26.56
N TRP A 58 5.63 -9.00 25.41
CA TRP A 58 6.85 -8.24 25.22
C TRP A 58 6.90 -6.92 26.00
N ASP A 59 8.08 -6.64 26.56
CA ASP A 59 8.39 -5.40 27.28
C ASP A 59 8.41 -4.20 26.31
N ILE A 60 7.94 -3.05 26.78
CA ILE A 60 7.73 -1.81 26.02
C ILE A 60 9.01 -1.31 25.33
N ARG A 61 10.20 -1.60 25.89
CA ARG A 61 11.50 -1.27 25.26
C ARG A 61 11.78 -2.11 24.01
N ALA A 62 11.41 -3.39 24.01
CA ALA A 62 11.53 -4.24 22.82
C ALA A 62 10.53 -3.79 21.74
N THR A 63 9.32 -3.39 22.14
CA THR A 63 8.27 -2.88 21.25
C THR A 63 8.70 -1.65 20.45
N GLY A 64 9.59 -0.81 20.98
CA GLY A 64 10.15 0.33 20.24
C GLY A 64 11.02 -0.10 19.05
N VAL A 65 11.92 -1.06 19.26
CA VAL A 65 12.77 -1.60 18.18
C VAL A 65 11.93 -2.38 17.17
N LEU A 66 10.96 -3.15 17.67
CA LEU A 66 10.07 -3.99 16.87
C LEU A 66 9.00 -3.21 16.11
N SER A 67 8.65 -2.00 16.54
CA SER A 67 7.78 -1.10 15.77
C SER A 67 8.54 -0.34 14.67
N GLY A 68 9.83 -0.06 14.86
CA GLY A 68 10.67 0.57 13.84
C GLY A 68 11.11 -0.37 12.72
N MET A 69 11.40 -1.63 13.04
CA MET A 69 11.94 -2.62 12.09
C MET A 69 11.08 -2.85 10.83
N PRO A 70 9.74 -3.02 10.92
CA PRO A 70 8.87 -3.20 9.76
C PRO A 70 8.89 -2.01 8.80
N HIS A 71 9.01 -0.78 9.32
CA HIS A 71 9.08 0.42 8.50
C HIS A 71 10.43 0.58 7.82
N LEU A 72 11.53 0.23 8.49
CA LEU A 72 12.86 0.22 7.86
C LEU A 72 12.92 -0.81 6.72
N VAL A 73 12.42 -2.02 6.96
CA VAL A 73 12.35 -3.08 5.94
C VAL A 73 11.47 -2.64 4.77
N ARG A 74 10.35 -1.95 5.03
CA ARG A 74 9.50 -1.36 3.99
C ARG A 74 10.27 -0.38 3.09
N VAL A 75 11.08 0.51 3.67
CA VAL A 75 11.85 1.48 2.88
C VAL A 75 12.89 0.76 2.02
N ILE A 76 13.65 -0.17 2.60
CA ILE A 76 14.65 -0.97 1.87
C ILE A 76 13.99 -1.74 0.72
N TRP A 77 12.87 -2.39 0.99
CA TRP A 77 12.13 -3.14 -0.01
C TRP A 77 11.57 -2.24 -1.12
N ALA A 78 11.06 -1.05 -0.77
CA ALA A 78 10.60 -0.07 -1.75
C ALA A 78 11.72 0.34 -2.72
N PHE A 79 12.95 0.51 -2.25
CA PHE A 79 14.10 0.80 -3.12
C PHE A 79 14.42 -0.38 -4.04
N ILE A 80 14.48 -1.61 -3.50
CA ILE A 80 14.76 -2.81 -4.29
C ILE A 80 13.73 -2.98 -5.41
N VAL A 81 12.44 -2.89 -5.08
CA VAL A 81 11.37 -3.03 -6.05
C VAL A 81 11.39 -1.90 -7.07
N SER A 82 11.65 -0.66 -6.66
CA SER A 82 11.76 0.48 -7.58
C SER A 82 12.91 0.30 -8.56
N MET A 83 14.10 -0.06 -8.08
CA MET A 83 15.26 -0.33 -8.94
C MET A 83 15.00 -1.50 -9.91
N SER A 84 14.37 -2.57 -9.42
CA SER A 84 14.00 -3.71 -10.26
C SER A 84 12.99 -3.34 -11.34
N ALA A 85 11.99 -2.51 -11.01
CA ALA A 85 11.00 -2.01 -11.95
C ALA A 85 11.66 -1.12 -13.02
N ASP A 86 12.55 -0.21 -12.61
CA ASP A 86 13.29 0.64 -13.53
C ASP A 86 14.21 -0.16 -14.45
N TYR A 87 14.86 -1.20 -13.94
CA TYR A 87 15.67 -2.12 -14.75
C TYR A 87 14.82 -2.86 -15.80
N LEU A 88 13.66 -3.40 -15.40
CA LEU A 88 12.72 -4.07 -16.31
C LEU A 88 12.26 -3.12 -17.42
N LEU A 89 11.95 -1.87 -17.07
CA LEU A 89 11.56 -0.83 -18.02
C LEU A 89 12.68 -0.46 -18.99
N ARG A 90 13.92 -0.28 -18.50
CA ARG A 90 15.09 0.04 -19.33
C ARG A 90 15.46 -1.09 -20.28
N SER A 91 15.29 -2.33 -19.85
CA SER A 91 15.59 -3.50 -20.67
C SER A 91 14.61 -3.73 -21.83
N ASN A 92 13.52 -2.94 -21.92
CA ASN A 92 12.42 -3.10 -22.90
C ASN A 92 11.81 -4.51 -22.95
N LYS A 93 12.05 -5.35 -21.94
CA LYS A 93 11.51 -6.72 -21.87
C LYS A 93 10.01 -6.74 -21.58
N MET A 94 9.45 -5.68 -21.00
CA MET A 94 8.04 -5.61 -20.65
C MET A 94 7.47 -4.20 -20.73
N ASN A 95 6.22 -4.09 -21.21
CA ASN A 95 5.51 -2.81 -21.30
C ASN A 95 5.26 -2.22 -19.90
N ARG A 96 5.27 -0.88 -19.79
CA ARG A 96 5.07 -0.14 -18.53
C ARG A 96 3.86 -0.64 -17.76
N THR A 97 2.72 -0.77 -18.43
CA THR A 97 1.46 -1.23 -17.83
C THR A 97 1.57 -2.63 -17.23
N ASN A 98 2.32 -3.53 -17.87
CA ASN A 98 2.49 -4.90 -17.39
C ASN A 98 3.43 -4.97 -16.19
N VAL A 99 4.50 -4.15 -16.17
CA VAL A 99 5.39 -4.02 -15.00
C VAL A 99 4.59 -3.52 -13.79
N ARG A 100 3.77 -2.48 -13.96
CA ARG A 100 2.94 -1.95 -12.88
C ARG A 100 1.91 -2.97 -12.38
N LYS A 101 1.22 -3.66 -13.29
CA LYS A 101 0.25 -4.72 -12.93
C LYS A 101 0.92 -5.84 -12.15
N LEU A 102 2.09 -6.30 -12.60
CA LEU A 102 2.82 -7.37 -11.96
C LEU A 102 3.30 -6.94 -10.56
N ALA A 103 3.86 -5.74 -10.43
CA ALA A 103 4.28 -5.19 -9.14
C ALA A 103 3.12 -5.06 -8.16
N THR A 104 1.96 -4.57 -8.61
CA THR A 104 0.73 -4.50 -7.80
C THR A 104 0.26 -5.89 -7.39
N PHE A 105 0.19 -6.84 -8.32
CA PHE A 105 -0.24 -8.20 -8.03
C PHE A 105 0.67 -8.88 -7.00
N PHE A 106 2.00 -8.84 -7.20
CA PHE A 106 2.94 -9.38 -6.23
C PHE A 106 2.82 -8.70 -4.87
N CYS A 107 2.73 -7.36 -4.83
CA CYS A 107 2.58 -6.62 -3.59
C CYS A 107 1.35 -7.08 -2.81
N THR A 108 0.17 -7.09 -3.44
CA THR A 108 -1.10 -7.40 -2.77
C THR A 108 -1.20 -8.89 -2.42
N THR A 109 -0.81 -9.79 -3.33
CA THR A 109 -0.89 -11.24 -3.10
C THR A 109 0.11 -11.68 -2.03
N VAL A 110 1.36 -11.24 -2.11
CA VAL A 110 2.38 -11.62 -1.10
C VAL A 110 2.03 -11.02 0.26
N GLN A 111 1.57 -9.76 0.31
CA GLN A 111 1.09 -9.17 1.56
C GLN A 111 -0.09 -9.97 2.15
N GLY A 112 -1.06 -10.37 1.33
CA GLY A 112 -2.20 -11.19 1.77
C GLY A 112 -1.78 -12.57 2.28
N LEU A 113 -0.87 -13.25 1.58
CA LEU A 113 -0.31 -14.53 2.02
C LEU A 113 0.46 -14.40 3.33
N CYS A 114 1.26 -13.35 3.49
CA CYS A 114 1.95 -13.09 4.75
C CYS A 114 0.95 -12.79 5.89
N MET A 115 -0.13 -12.05 5.63
CA MET A 115 -1.19 -11.82 6.63
C MET A 115 -1.88 -13.12 7.06
N LEU A 116 -2.15 -14.03 6.12
CA LEU A 116 -2.64 -15.37 6.46
C LEU A 116 -1.60 -16.14 7.30
N GLY A 117 -0.32 -16.04 6.96
CA GLY A 117 0.77 -16.63 7.75
C GLY A 117 0.80 -16.13 9.20
N ILE A 118 0.54 -14.84 9.45
CA ILE A 118 0.41 -14.29 10.81
C ILE A 118 -0.78 -14.93 11.55
N ALA A 119 -1.92 -15.09 10.86
CA ALA A 119 -3.11 -15.70 11.47
C ALA A 119 -2.89 -17.18 11.86
N PHE A 120 -2.08 -17.91 11.09
CA PHE A 120 -1.74 -19.31 11.38
C PHE A 120 -0.48 -19.50 12.26
N SER A 121 0.23 -18.42 12.61
CA SER A 121 1.50 -18.48 13.36
C SER A 121 1.35 -18.98 14.80
N GLY A 122 0.12 -19.00 15.35
CA GLY A 122 -0.15 -19.54 16.68
C GLY A 122 0.68 -18.87 17.80
N CYS A 123 1.41 -19.67 18.59
CA CYS A 123 2.23 -19.20 19.70
C CYS A 123 3.70 -18.90 19.35
N ASP A 124 4.13 -19.10 18.10
CA ASP A 124 5.54 -18.85 17.73
C ASP A 124 5.80 -17.35 17.52
N LYS A 125 6.53 -16.77 18.48
CA LYS A 125 6.91 -15.35 18.54
C LYS A 125 7.73 -14.91 17.32
N VAL A 126 8.65 -15.75 16.88
CA VAL A 126 9.64 -15.38 15.85
C VAL A 126 8.98 -15.42 14.48
N MET A 127 8.19 -16.45 14.20
CA MET A 127 7.46 -16.54 12.93
C MET A 127 6.46 -15.40 12.76
N ALA A 128 5.72 -15.03 13.81
CA ALA A 128 4.74 -13.95 13.74
C ALA A 128 5.39 -12.60 13.39
N VAL A 129 6.54 -12.30 14.02
CA VAL A 129 7.31 -11.07 13.76
C VAL A 129 7.89 -11.06 12.35
N LEU A 130 8.39 -12.21 11.87
CA LEU A 130 8.93 -12.34 10.52
C LEU A 130 7.82 -12.11 9.47
N PHE A 131 6.67 -12.78 9.59
CA PHE A 131 5.56 -12.57 8.67
C PHE A 131 4.98 -11.15 8.75
N PHE A 132 4.90 -10.56 9.95
CA PHE A 132 4.49 -9.16 10.13
C PHE A 132 5.44 -8.18 9.43
N THR A 133 6.74 -8.38 9.61
CA THR A 133 7.79 -7.56 9.00
C THR A 133 7.80 -7.74 7.48
N LEU A 134 7.65 -8.97 6.99
CA LEU A 134 7.56 -9.26 5.56
C LEU A 134 6.29 -8.67 4.93
N ALA A 135 5.13 -8.80 5.57
CA ALA A 135 3.88 -8.21 5.09
C ALA A 135 4.00 -6.68 4.94
N THR A 136 4.55 -6.02 5.97
CA THR A 136 4.77 -4.56 5.98
C THR A 136 5.85 -4.14 4.98
N GLY A 137 6.90 -4.96 4.87
CA GLY A 137 8.02 -4.78 3.95
C GLY A 137 7.58 -4.82 2.50
N VAL A 138 6.85 -5.86 2.13
CA VAL A 138 6.31 -6.08 0.78
C VAL A 138 5.37 -4.94 0.37
N ASN A 139 4.60 -4.36 1.30
CA ASN A 139 3.78 -3.18 1.03
C ASN A 139 4.63 -1.94 0.63
N GLY A 140 5.95 -1.96 0.82
CA GLY A 140 6.87 -0.97 0.24
C GLY A 140 6.85 -0.92 -1.29
N ALA A 141 6.50 -2.03 -1.96
CA ALA A 141 6.34 -2.12 -3.41
C ALA A 141 5.21 -1.24 -3.96
N VAL A 142 4.36 -0.68 -3.09
CA VAL A 142 3.21 0.13 -3.52
C VAL A 142 3.62 1.41 -4.27
N SER A 143 4.83 1.92 -4.00
CA SER A 143 5.40 3.09 -4.68
C SER A 143 5.60 2.84 -6.17
N SER A 144 6.11 1.67 -6.54
CA SER A 144 6.41 1.30 -7.93
C SER A 144 5.24 0.62 -8.65
N GLY A 145 4.23 0.12 -7.93
CA GLY A 145 3.05 -0.54 -8.50
C GLY A 145 1.84 0.40 -8.56
N PRO A 146 0.91 0.34 -7.59
CA PRO A 146 -0.36 1.07 -7.61
C PRO A 146 -0.18 2.59 -7.70
N LEU A 147 0.71 3.18 -6.88
CA LEU A 147 0.91 4.63 -6.87
C LEU A 147 1.43 5.13 -8.22
N ALA A 148 2.46 4.48 -8.76
CA ALA A 148 2.99 4.83 -10.07
C ALA A 148 1.96 4.63 -11.19
N SER A 149 1.11 3.59 -11.11
CA SER A 149 0.08 3.35 -12.13
C SER A 149 -1.05 4.38 -12.14
N LEU A 150 -1.36 5.04 -11.01
CA LEU A 150 -2.31 6.16 -10.98
C LEU A 150 -1.75 7.37 -11.73
N VAL A 151 -0.47 7.66 -11.54
CA VAL A 151 0.25 8.74 -12.24
C VAL A 151 0.37 8.42 -13.73
N ASP A 152 0.72 7.17 -14.07
CA ASP A 152 0.83 6.71 -15.46
C ASP A 152 -0.53 6.76 -16.20
N LEU A 153 -1.65 6.56 -15.49
CA LEU A 153 -3.00 6.60 -16.08
C LEU A 153 -3.49 8.02 -16.33
N SER A 154 -3.33 8.92 -15.36
CA SER A 154 -3.72 10.32 -15.50
C SER A 154 -2.92 11.23 -14.58
N PRO A 155 -1.84 11.87 -15.07
CA PRO A 155 -1.03 12.75 -14.24
C PRO A 155 -1.79 13.99 -13.77
N ASN A 156 -2.76 14.47 -14.55
CA ASN A 156 -3.58 15.64 -14.21
C ASN A 156 -4.59 15.39 -13.07
N TYR A 157 -5.01 14.14 -12.88
CA TYR A 157 -6.05 13.77 -11.91
C TYR A 157 -5.56 12.80 -10.82
N ALA A 158 -4.26 12.48 -10.80
CA ALA A 158 -3.67 11.51 -9.88
C ALA A 158 -3.91 11.85 -8.39
N SER A 159 -3.88 13.13 -8.03
CA SER A 159 -4.14 13.59 -6.65
C SER A 159 -5.58 13.35 -6.20
N VAL A 160 -6.55 13.57 -7.08
CA VAL A 160 -7.97 13.30 -6.81
C VAL A 160 -8.19 11.80 -6.66
N MET A 161 -7.60 10.98 -7.54
CA MET A 161 -7.65 9.52 -7.45
C MET A 161 -7.02 8.98 -6.16
N LEU A 162 -5.87 9.54 -5.76
CA LEU A 162 -5.21 9.20 -4.51
C LEU A 162 -6.05 9.62 -3.30
N GLY A 163 -6.77 10.74 -3.39
CA GLY A 163 -7.77 11.15 -2.40
C GLY A 163 -8.80 10.06 -2.14
N PHE A 164 -9.43 9.53 -3.21
CA PHE A 164 -10.37 8.40 -3.08
C PHE A 164 -9.72 7.16 -2.45
N CYS A 165 -8.47 6.85 -2.83
CA CYS A 165 -7.71 5.76 -2.22
C CYS A 165 -7.55 5.97 -0.70
N ASN A 166 -7.20 7.19 -0.28
CA ASN A 166 -6.98 7.51 1.12
C ASN A 166 -8.28 7.54 1.93
N THR A 167 -9.39 7.98 1.34
CA THR A 167 -10.71 7.94 1.99
C THR A 167 -11.11 6.51 2.34
N GLY A 168 -10.92 5.55 1.43
CA GLY A 168 -11.15 4.14 1.77
C GLY A 168 -10.15 3.62 2.81
N GLY A 169 -8.90 4.08 2.79
CA GLY A 169 -7.94 3.82 3.87
C GLY A 169 -8.43 4.30 5.23
N ALA A 170 -9.02 5.51 5.31
CA ALA A 170 -9.60 6.04 6.54
C ALA A 170 -10.79 5.21 7.02
N VAL A 171 -11.71 4.83 6.12
CA VAL A 171 -12.83 3.92 6.43
C VAL A 171 -12.30 2.59 6.98
N SER A 172 -11.25 2.07 6.37
CA SER A 172 -10.58 0.85 6.80
C SER A 172 -10.04 0.96 8.23
N GLY A 173 -9.45 2.11 8.59
CA GLY A 173 -8.98 2.42 9.94
C GLY A 173 -10.10 2.47 10.99
N PHE A 174 -11.31 2.86 10.60
CA PHE A 174 -12.50 2.82 11.48
C PHE A 174 -13.09 1.41 11.61
N ILE A 175 -13.14 0.63 10.52
CA ILE A 175 -13.73 -0.71 10.51
C ILE A 175 -12.88 -1.71 11.31
N THR A 176 -11.54 -1.60 11.22
CA THR A 176 -10.64 -2.56 11.84
C THR A 176 -10.80 -2.71 13.37
N PRO A 177 -10.88 -1.63 14.18
CA PRO A 177 -11.15 -1.76 15.62
C PRO A 177 -12.57 -2.25 15.92
N LEU A 178 -13.58 -1.89 15.13
CA LEU A 178 -14.96 -2.40 15.27
C LEU A 178 -15.02 -3.93 15.09
N LEU A 179 -14.33 -4.46 14.08
CA LEU A 179 -14.27 -5.91 13.85
C LEU A 179 -13.58 -6.63 15.01
N VAL A 180 -12.46 -6.11 15.50
CA VAL A 180 -11.77 -6.71 16.66
C VAL A 180 -12.61 -6.64 17.92
N TYR A 181 -13.40 -5.58 18.12
CA TYR A 181 -14.35 -5.49 19.21
C TYR A 181 -15.43 -6.58 19.12
N ILE A 182 -16.05 -6.77 17.95
CA ILE A 182 -17.10 -7.80 17.75
C ILE A 182 -16.53 -9.22 17.96
N ILE A 183 -15.30 -9.48 17.54
CA ILE A 183 -14.68 -10.81 17.69
C ILE A 183 -14.34 -11.12 19.16
N ASN A 184 -14.07 -10.10 19.98
CA ASN A 184 -13.74 -10.26 21.40
C ASN A 184 -14.93 -10.02 22.35
N ALA A 185 -16.13 -9.77 21.81
CA ALA A 185 -17.38 -9.61 22.56
C ALA A 185 -18.13 -10.96 22.66
#